data_AF-A0A7V4IJX0-F1
#
_entry.id   AF-A0A7V4IJX0-F1
#
_cell.length_a   1.000
_cell.length_b   1.000
_cell.length_c   1.000
_cell.angle_alpha   90.00
_cell.angle_beta   90.00
_cell.angle_gamma   90.00
#
_symmetry.space_group_name_H-M   'P 1'
#
loop_
_entity.id
_entity.type
_entity.pdbx_description
1 polymer ?
#
loop_
_entity_poly.entity_id
_entity_poly.type
_entity_poly.pdbx_seq_one_letter_code
_entity_poly.pdbx_strand_id
1 'polypeptide(L)'
;MDHLIAKKEKTEDRSLDYPIRSLLADIGFFLKPYRSRFYAASLLHFLGDIAALFPAYAFAEIVTFLSGYEQGDPLDRFWMIAGLFMAIAALRIVFHVSSTYLGNQVSERTALDAQIATIKHLFRLDMAWHEKENSGNKIKRINKGGFGLDRILRLWLGNFIEIGVNFVGVIFILGKIDLSVGLIMVVFLAIYFSAAHALLSKAKKASRAVDLGEEEVMGLTFQAVNNIRTVKVLSMAERLSLIIKEMMDDLFGKIRRRIFWYHTRWLVLDSLATVFRIGIMVFIVLGIINGRYEIGFLVLFNGYFTNIVHSIFRLSESTQDLVINKYGVA
;
A
#
# COMPACT_ATOMS: atom_id res chain seq x y z
N MET A 1 -20.64 4.33 34.75
CA MET A 1 -20.23 4.70 33.38
C MET A 1 -18.72 4.57 33.23
N ASP A 2 -17.93 5.18 34.11
CA ASP A 2 -16.46 5.24 34.04
C ASP A 2 -15.76 3.87 34.10
N HIS A 3 -16.30 2.92 34.86
CA HIS A 3 -15.73 1.56 34.94
C HIS A 3 -15.91 0.72 33.66
N LEU A 4 -16.93 1.03 32.84
CA LEU A 4 -17.18 0.36 31.55
C LEU A 4 -16.37 1.01 30.43
N ILE A 5 -16.20 2.33 30.47
CA ILE A 5 -15.33 3.09 29.57
C ILE A 5 -13.87 2.68 29.80
N ALA A 6 -13.40 2.64 31.05
CA ALA A 6 -12.05 2.21 31.39
C ALA A 6 -11.76 0.73 31.05
N LYS A 7 -12.79 -0.14 31.07
CA LYS A 7 -12.65 -1.55 30.66
C LYS A 7 -12.65 -1.71 29.14
N LYS A 8 -13.41 -0.89 28.40
CA LYS A 8 -13.38 -0.83 26.93
C LYS A 8 -12.03 -0.26 26.46
N GLU A 9 -11.55 0.82 27.07
CA GLU A 9 -10.20 1.37 26.87
C GLU A 9 -9.12 0.31 27.14
N LYS A 10 -9.16 -0.42 28.26
CA LYS A 10 -8.18 -1.48 28.56
C LYS A 10 -8.21 -2.68 27.60
N THR A 11 -9.35 -2.93 26.94
CA THR A 11 -9.49 -4.06 26.01
C THR A 11 -9.05 -3.67 24.59
N GLU A 12 -9.27 -2.42 24.18
CA GLU A 12 -8.67 -1.82 22.98
C GLU A 12 -7.17 -1.56 23.14
N ASP A 13 -6.71 -1.20 24.34
CA ASP A 13 -5.29 -0.94 24.60
C ASP A 13 -4.44 -2.22 24.52
N ARG A 14 -5.03 -3.39 24.79
CA ARG A 14 -4.37 -4.69 24.61
C ARG A 14 -4.29 -5.16 23.15
N SER A 15 -5.18 -4.71 22.26
CA SER A 15 -5.08 -5.02 20.81
C SER A 15 -4.07 -4.11 20.08
N LEU A 16 -3.65 -3.00 20.71
CA LEU A 16 -2.59 -2.13 20.20
C LEU A 16 -1.20 -2.79 20.25
N ASP A 17 -1.02 -3.83 21.05
CA ASP A 17 0.29 -4.42 21.36
C ASP A 17 0.54 -5.78 20.69
N TYR A 18 -0.18 -6.11 19.61
CA TYR A 18 0.15 -7.30 18.82
C TYR A 18 1.47 -7.05 18.07
N PRO A 19 2.58 -7.74 18.38
CA PRO A 19 3.87 -7.41 17.79
C PRO A 19 3.94 -7.93 16.36
N ILE A 20 4.63 -7.19 15.48
CA ILE A 20 4.78 -7.55 14.05
C ILE A 20 5.41 -8.95 13.90
N ARG A 21 6.26 -9.36 14.85
CA ARG A 21 6.87 -10.69 14.85
C ARG A 21 5.84 -11.81 15.01
N SER A 22 4.84 -11.63 15.88
CA SER A 22 3.75 -12.60 16.03
C SER A 22 2.87 -12.64 14.78
N LEU A 23 2.59 -11.49 14.17
CA LEU A 23 1.88 -11.42 12.88
C LEU A 23 2.60 -12.24 11.80
N LEU A 24 3.91 -12.08 11.68
CA LEU A 24 4.70 -12.83 10.70
C LEU A 24 4.74 -14.33 11.03
N ALA A 25 4.79 -14.70 12.30
CA ALA A 25 4.74 -16.10 12.72
C ALA A 25 3.39 -16.75 12.39
N ASP A 26 2.27 -16.05 12.63
CA ASP A 26 0.93 -16.54 12.36
C ASP A 26 0.67 -16.65 10.85
N ILE A 27 1.10 -15.65 10.07
CA ILE A 27 1.09 -15.75 8.60
C ILE A 27 1.92 -16.94 8.14
N GLY A 28 3.14 -17.09 8.66
CA GLY A 28 4.02 -18.21 8.32
C GLY A 28 3.41 -19.57 8.64
N PHE A 29 2.67 -19.70 9.75
CA PHE A 29 1.96 -20.91 10.15
C PHE A 29 0.88 -21.27 9.13
N PHE A 30 -0.02 -20.33 8.79
CA PHE A 30 -1.10 -20.58 7.84
C PHE A 30 -0.61 -20.73 6.39
N LEU A 31 0.50 -20.09 6.04
CA LEU A 31 1.09 -20.17 4.69
C LEU A 31 1.90 -21.45 4.46
N LYS A 32 2.31 -22.15 5.53
CA LYS A 32 3.15 -23.36 5.47
C LYS A 32 2.66 -24.44 4.47
N PRO A 33 1.36 -24.75 4.35
CA PRO A 33 0.86 -25.72 3.37
C PRO A 33 1.05 -25.28 1.92
N TYR A 34 1.08 -23.96 1.67
CA TYR A 34 1.10 -23.36 0.33
C TYR A 34 2.45 -22.69 -0.01
N ARG A 35 3.49 -22.92 0.80
CA ARG A 35 4.79 -22.24 0.70
C ARG A 35 5.43 -22.31 -0.68
N SER A 36 5.34 -23.44 -1.38
CA SER A 36 5.94 -23.60 -2.72
C SER A 36 5.27 -22.69 -3.75
N ARG A 37 3.93 -22.63 -3.74
CA ARG A 37 3.16 -21.74 -4.62
C ARG A 37 3.38 -20.27 -4.27
N PHE A 38 3.49 -19.95 -2.98
CA PHE A 38 3.80 -18.59 -2.53
C PHE A 38 5.19 -18.12 -3.00
N TYR A 39 6.23 -18.94 -2.83
CA TYR A 39 7.57 -18.60 -3.30
C TYR A 39 7.64 -18.54 -4.83
N ALA A 40 6.94 -19.44 -5.54
CA ALA A 40 6.83 -19.37 -7.00
C ALA A 40 6.16 -18.07 -7.46
N ALA A 41 5.03 -17.68 -6.84
CA ALA A 41 4.36 -16.42 -7.13
C ALA A 41 5.25 -15.21 -6.83
N SER A 42 5.94 -15.21 -5.69
CA SER A 42 6.87 -14.14 -5.31
C SER A 42 8.04 -14.02 -6.29
N LEU A 43 8.63 -15.14 -6.71
CA LEU A 43 9.72 -15.17 -7.68
C LEU A 43 9.25 -14.68 -9.05
N LEU A 44 8.09 -15.12 -9.52
CA LEU A 44 7.50 -14.64 -10.78
C LEU A 44 7.21 -13.14 -10.72
N HIS A 45 6.73 -12.61 -9.60
CA HIS A 45 6.53 -11.17 -9.44
C HIS A 45 7.86 -10.42 -9.52
N PHE A 46 8.85 -10.90 -8.76
CA PHE A 46 10.20 -10.32 -8.74
C PHE A 46 10.83 -10.28 -10.14
N LEU A 47 10.73 -11.36 -10.91
CA LEU A 47 11.23 -11.39 -12.29
C LEU A 47 10.43 -10.45 -13.21
N GLY A 48 9.11 -10.37 -13.04
CA GLY A 48 8.25 -9.43 -13.75
C GLY A 48 8.59 -7.96 -13.45
N ASP A 49 8.92 -7.64 -12.20
CA ASP A 49 9.29 -6.30 -11.77
C ASP A 49 10.69 -5.92 -12.25
N ILE A 50 11.63 -6.87 -12.31
CA ILE A 50 12.94 -6.63 -12.97
C ILE A 50 12.72 -6.32 -14.45
N ALA A 51 11.88 -7.10 -15.13
CA ALA A 51 11.51 -6.83 -16.51
C ALA A 51 10.80 -5.48 -16.68
N ALA A 52 10.10 -4.98 -15.66
CA ALA A 52 9.44 -3.68 -15.66
C ALA A 52 10.41 -2.48 -15.63
N LEU A 53 11.69 -2.69 -15.33
CA LEU A 53 12.72 -1.65 -15.44
C LEU A 53 13.17 -1.44 -16.89
N PHE A 54 13.08 -2.47 -17.73
CA PHE A 54 13.58 -2.43 -19.10
C PHE A 54 12.91 -1.39 -20.02
N PRO A 55 11.59 -1.12 -19.96
CA PRO A 55 10.93 -0.14 -20.84
C PRO A 55 11.58 1.25 -20.85
N ALA A 56 11.96 1.78 -19.69
CA ALA A 56 12.60 3.10 -19.61
C ALA A 56 13.99 3.09 -20.25
N TYR A 57 14.74 2.00 -20.07
CA TYR A 57 16.03 1.78 -20.72
C TYR A 57 15.92 1.63 -22.23
N ALA A 58 15.02 0.78 -22.72
CA ALA A 58 14.78 0.59 -24.14
C ALA A 58 14.35 1.91 -24.82
N PHE A 59 13.47 2.67 -24.18
CA PHE A 59 13.02 3.94 -24.71
C PHE A 59 14.16 4.98 -24.75
N ALA A 60 15.00 5.02 -23.73
CA ALA A 60 16.20 5.86 -23.72
C ALA A 60 17.17 5.52 -24.86
N GLU A 61 17.47 4.23 -25.07
CA GLU A 61 18.33 3.77 -26.17
C GLU A 61 17.74 4.09 -27.54
N ILE A 62 16.43 3.95 -27.71
CA ILE A 62 15.74 4.34 -28.96
C ILE A 62 15.88 5.85 -29.20
N VAL A 63 15.70 6.67 -28.16
CA VAL A 63 15.85 8.13 -28.29
C VAL A 63 17.29 8.52 -28.62
N THR A 64 18.29 7.90 -27.96
CA THR A 64 19.70 8.11 -28.32
C THR A 64 19.94 7.73 -29.79
N PHE A 65 19.49 6.55 -30.22
CA PHE A 65 19.66 6.09 -31.60
C PHE A 65 19.04 7.06 -32.60
N LEU A 66 17.79 7.48 -32.38
CA LEU A 66 17.08 8.41 -33.27
C LEU A 66 17.68 9.82 -33.28
N SER A 67 18.34 10.24 -32.20
CA SER A 67 18.96 11.57 -32.13
C SER A 67 20.17 11.74 -33.06
N GLY A 68 20.83 10.64 -33.43
CA GLY A 68 21.97 10.63 -34.35
C GLY A 68 21.68 9.94 -35.69
N TYR A 69 20.42 9.62 -35.97
CA TYR A 69 20.02 8.89 -37.19
C TYR A 69 19.93 9.84 -38.38
N GLU A 70 20.65 9.50 -39.46
CA GLU A 70 20.52 10.15 -40.75
C GLU A 70 19.76 9.26 -41.75
N GLN A 71 19.12 9.89 -42.75
CA GLN A 71 18.33 9.15 -43.72
C GLN A 71 19.22 8.24 -44.58
N GLY A 72 19.12 6.93 -44.37
CA GLY A 72 19.93 5.92 -45.07
C GLY A 72 20.75 5.03 -44.13
N ASP A 73 20.82 5.37 -42.84
CA ASP A 73 21.50 4.55 -41.85
C ASP A 73 20.80 3.18 -41.65
N PRO A 74 21.57 2.11 -41.36
CA PRO A 74 21.01 0.79 -41.11
C PRO A 74 20.12 0.78 -39.85
N LEU A 75 18.88 0.29 -40.00
CA LEU A 75 17.87 0.21 -38.95
C LEU A 75 18.00 -1.04 -38.06
N ASP A 76 19.05 -1.85 -38.24
CA ASP A 76 19.21 -3.13 -37.55
C ASP A 76 19.23 -2.98 -36.02
N ARG A 77 19.92 -1.94 -35.53
CA ARG A 77 19.98 -1.63 -34.09
C ARG A 77 18.61 -1.25 -33.54
N PHE A 78 17.82 -0.47 -34.28
CA PHE A 78 16.46 -0.11 -33.89
C PHE A 78 15.56 -1.35 -33.78
N TRP A 79 15.55 -2.20 -34.82
CA TRP A 79 14.73 -3.42 -34.83
C TRP A 79 15.14 -4.40 -33.74
N MET A 80 16.44 -4.50 -33.44
CA MET A 80 16.93 -5.29 -32.31
C MET A 80 16.41 -4.79 -30.97
N ILE A 81 16.50 -3.48 -30.70
CA ILE A 81 16.01 -2.89 -29.43
C ILE A 81 14.48 -3.01 -29.34
N ALA A 82 13.76 -2.74 -30.43
CA ALA A 82 12.30 -2.86 -30.48
C ALA A 82 11.84 -4.32 -30.28
N GLY A 83 12.52 -5.27 -30.91
CA GLY A 83 12.25 -6.70 -30.75
C GLY A 83 12.51 -7.17 -29.32
N LEU A 84 13.63 -6.74 -28.72
CA LEU A 84 13.95 -7.05 -27.32
C LEU A 84 12.94 -6.42 -26.35
N PHE A 85 12.52 -5.18 -26.61
CA PHE A 85 11.49 -4.49 -25.84
C PHE A 85 10.16 -5.24 -25.89
N MET A 86 9.73 -5.68 -27.07
CA MET A 86 8.50 -6.46 -27.24
C MET A 86 8.59 -7.81 -26.52
N ALA A 87 9.72 -8.52 -26.65
CA ALA A 87 9.94 -9.81 -26.00
C ALA A 87 9.90 -9.69 -24.47
N ILE A 88 10.58 -8.68 -23.90
CA ILE A 88 10.60 -8.44 -22.45
C ILE A 88 9.23 -7.97 -21.95
N ALA A 89 8.52 -7.14 -22.72
CA ALA A 89 7.17 -6.72 -22.37
C ALA A 89 6.20 -7.92 -22.33
N ALA A 90 6.28 -8.83 -23.32
CA ALA A 90 5.48 -10.06 -23.33
C ALA A 90 5.82 -10.96 -22.13
N LEU A 91 7.11 -11.14 -21.83
CA LEU A 91 7.57 -11.92 -20.69
C LEU A 91 7.07 -11.35 -19.36
N ARG A 92 7.14 -10.02 -19.20
CA ARG A 92 6.62 -9.31 -18.03
C ARG A 92 5.12 -9.59 -17.84
N ILE A 93 4.32 -9.53 -18.89
CA ILE A 93 2.88 -9.83 -18.81
C ILE A 93 2.67 -11.25 -18.32
N VAL A 94 3.36 -12.24 -18.90
CA VAL A 94 3.24 -13.64 -18.51
C VAL A 94 3.62 -13.83 -17.04
N PHE A 95 4.74 -13.27 -16.59
CA PHE A 95 5.20 -13.35 -15.21
C PHE A 95 4.23 -12.68 -14.23
N HIS A 96 3.78 -11.47 -14.55
CA HIS A 96 2.87 -10.73 -13.68
C HIS A 96 1.51 -11.42 -13.56
N VAL A 97 0.91 -11.84 -14.67
CA VAL A 97 -0.38 -12.57 -14.66
C VAL A 97 -0.26 -13.89 -13.91
N SER A 98 0.79 -14.67 -14.17
CA SER A 98 1.01 -15.96 -13.51
C SER A 98 1.24 -15.80 -12.01
N SER A 99 2.03 -14.80 -11.63
CA SER A 99 2.30 -14.44 -10.24
C SER A 99 1.01 -14.02 -9.52
N THR A 100 0.23 -13.10 -10.09
CA THR A 100 -1.03 -12.62 -9.50
C THR A 100 -2.04 -13.76 -9.37
N TYR A 101 -2.17 -14.62 -10.38
CA TYR A 101 -3.07 -15.77 -10.33
C TYR A 101 -2.70 -16.74 -9.21
N LEU A 102 -1.44 -17.20 -9.15
CA LEU A 102 -0.97 -18.11 -8.11
C LEU A 102 -1.03 -17.46 -6.72
N GLY A 103 -0.64 -16.19 -6.65
CA GLY A 103 -0.60 -15.38 -5.44
C GLY A 103 -1.97 -15.21 -4.80
N ASN A 104 -2.98 -14.83 -5.59
CA ASN A 104 -4.34 -14.64 -5.12
C ASN A 104 -4.96 -15.96 -4.64
N GLN A 105 -4.73 -17.06 -5.35
CA GLN A 105 -5.20 -18.37 -4.89
C GLN A 105 -4.61 -18.75 -3.53
N VAL A 106 -3.32 -18.50 -3.34
CA VAL A 106 -2.65 -18.76 -2.07
C VAL A 106 -3.19 -17.84 -0.97
N SER A 107 -3.37 -16.54 -1.24
CA SER A 107 -3.83 -15.58 -0.24
C SER A 107 -5.25 -15.90 0.22
N GLU A 108 -6.17 -16.14 -0.72
CA GLU A 108 -7.57 -16.47 -0.42
C GLU A 108 -7.67 -17.79 0.32
N ARG A 109 -6.94 -18.82 -0.13
CA ARG A 109 -6.99 -20.13 0.53
C ARG A 109 -6.44 -20.08 1.96
N THR A 110 -5.35 -19.36 2.16
CA THR A 110 -4.75 -19.15 3.49
C THR A 110 -5.73 -18.42 4.42
N ALA A 111 -6.45 -17.43 3.90
CA ALA A 111 -7.47 -16.70 4.66
C ALA A 111 -8.67 -17.57 5.05
N LEU A 112 -9.15 -18.42 4.13
CA LEU A 112 -10.21 -19.39 4.42
C LEU A 112 -9.78 -20.40 5.49
N ASP A 113 -8.57 -20.94 5.40
CA ASP A 113 -8.04 -21.88 6.38
C ASP A 113 -7.89 -21.23 7.77
N ALA A 114 -7.48 -19.95 7.82
CA ALA A 114 -7.46 -19.17 9.07
C ALA A 114 -8.87 -18.96 9.66
N GLN A 115 -9.87 -18.66 8.82
CA GLN A 115 -11.27 -18.56 9.28
C GLN A 115 -11.78 -19.89 9.82
N ILE A 116 -11.52 -21.00 9.12
CA ILE A 116 -11.91 -22.36 9.56
C ILE A 116 -11.26 -22.69 10.91
N ALA A 117 -9.96 -22.41 11.07
CA ALA A 117 -9.25 -22.64 12.33
C ALA A 117 -9.85 -21.81 13.48
N THR A 118 -10.21 -20.56 13.21
CA THR A 118 -10.81 -19.66 14.19
C THR A 118 -12.22 -20.11 14.58
N ILE A 119 -13.04 -20.52 13.62
CA ILE A 119 -14.38 -21.09 13.88
C ILE A 119 -14.27 -22.38 14.69
N LYS A 120 -13.31 -23.25 14.37
CA LYS A 120 -13.07 -24.48 15.13
C LYS A 120 -12.64 -24.20 16.58
N HIS A 121 -11.86 -23.15 16.80
CA HIS A 121 -11.51 -22.71 18.15
C HIS A 121 -12.72 -22.13 18.88
N LEU A 122 -13.52 -21.31 18.20
CA LEU A 122 -14.75 -20.73 18.73
C LEU A 122 -15.69 -21.80 19.28
N PHE A 123 -15.87 -22.92 18.59
CA PHE A 123 -16.74 -24.03 19.05
C PHE A 123 -16.22 -24.78 20.30
N ARG A 124 -14.97 -24.55 20.71
CA ARG A 124 -14.36 -25.19 21.89
C ARG A 124 -14.37 -24.30 23.12
N LEU A 125 -14.79 -23.04 22.98
CA LEU A 125 -14.82 -22.09 24.08
C LEU A 125 -16.01 -22.38 25.01
N ASP A 126 -15.85 -22.03 26.28
CA ASP A 126 -16.87 -22.23 27.29
C ASP A 126 -18.08 -21.28 27.08
N MET A 127 -19.24 -21.66 27.61
CA MET A 127 -20.46 -20.85 27.49
C MET A 127 -20.30 -19.46 28.12
N ALA A 128 -19.51 -19.33 29.19
CA ALA A 128 -19.28 -18.03 29.82
C ALA A 128 -18.46 -17.08 28.91
N TRP A 129 -17.69 -17.60 27.95
CA TRP A 129 -17.11 -16.79 26.88
C TRP A 129 -18.15 -16.41 25.82
N HIS A 130 -19.02 -17.34 25.44
CA HIS A 130 -20.07 -17.08 24.44
C HIS A 130 -21.03 -15.98 24.88
N GLU A 131 -21.41 -15.95 26.15
CA GLU A 131 -22.34 -14.97 26.73
C GLU A 131 -21.77 -13.53 26.82
N LYS A 132 -20.44 -13.34 26.71
CA LYS A 132 -19.80 -12.02 26.83
C LYS A 132 -20.07 -11.06 25.67
N GLU A 133 -20.44 -11.56 24.49
CA GLU A 133 -20.57 -10.73 23.29
C GLU A 133 -21.60 -11.31 22.31
N ASN A 134 -22.26 -10.45 21.52
CA ASN A 134 -23.22 -10.88 20.49
C ASN A 134 -22.53 -11.70 19.37
N SER A 135 -23.16 -12.78 18.92
CA SER A 135 -22.75 -13.62 17.79
C SER A 135 -22.36 -12.83 16.53
N GLY A 136 -23.07 -11.74 16.21
CA GLY A 136 -22.76 -10.88 15.06
C GLY A 136 -21.37 -10.24 15.15
N ASN A 137 -20.96 -9.77 16.33
CA ASN A 137 -19.62 -9.21 16.52
C ASN A 137 -18.53 -10.29 16.40
N LYS A 138 -18.81 -11.51 16.89
CA LYS A 138 -17.89 -12.65 16.78
C LYS A 138 -17.64 -13.01 15.32
N ILE A 139 -18.70 -13.12 14.50
CA ILE A 139 -18.59 -13.38 13.06
C ILE A 139 -17.83 -12.25 12.35
N LYS A 140 -18.15 -10.98 12.68
CA LYS A 140 -17.44 -9.83 12.11
C LYS A 140 -15.94 -9.88 12.37
N ARG A 141 -15.52 -10.30 13.57
CA ARG A 141 -14.10 -10.44 13.94
C ARG A 141 -13.41 -11.53 13.11
N ILE A 142 -14.05 -12.69 12.96
CA ILE A 142 -13.53 -13.80 12.13
C ILE A 142 -13.32 -13.34 10.68
N ASN A 143 -14.32 -12.68 10.10
CA ASN A 143 -14.24 -12.19 8.72
C ASN A 143 -13.13 -11.14 8.58
N LYS A 144 -13.05 -10.19 9.53
CA LYS A 144 -12.01 -9.15 9.53
C LYS A 144 -10.59 -9.75 9.62
N GLY A 145 -10.39 -10.80 10.41
CA GLY A 145 -9.12 -11.51 10.51
C GLY A 145 -8.73 -12.21 9.22
N GLY A 146 -9.66 -12.97 8.63
CA GLY A 146 -9.43 -13.62 7.34
C GLY A 146 -9.10 -12.62 6.22
N PHE A 147 -9.92 -11.58 6.04
CA PHE A 147 -9.67 -10.53 5.04
C PHE A 147 -8.39 -9.75 5.31
N GLY A 148 -8.05 -9.51 6.57
CA GLY A 148 -6.80 -8.86 6.95
C GLY A 148 -5.57 -9.67 6.51
N LEU A 149 -5.59 -10.98 6.74
CA LEU A 149 -4.51 -11.89 6.33
C LEU A 149 -4.36 -11.91 4.81
N ASP A 150 -5.48 -12.07 4.10
CA ASP A 150 -5.55 -12.06 2.64
C ASP A 150 -4.97 -10.77 2.04
N ARG A 151 -5.36 -9.61 2.61
CA ARG A 151 -4.87 -8.30 2.18
C ARG A 151 -3.37 -8.15 2.43
N ILE A 152 -2.84 -8.60 3.57
CA ILE A 152 -1.40 -8.52 3.87
C ILE A 152 -0.58 -9.37 2.88
N LEU A 153 -1.02 -10.59 2.58
CA LEU A 153 -0.34 -11.44 1.60
C LEU A 153 -0.34 -10.81 0.19
N ARG A 154 -1.44 -10.17 -0.20
CA ARG A 154 -1.50 -9.43 -1.47
C ARG A 154 -0.64 -8.18 -1.47
N LEU A 155 -0.53 -7.45 -0.36
CA LEU A 155 0.41 -6.32 -0.24
C LEU A 155 1.87 -6.77 -0.40
N TRP A 156 2.21 -7.95 0.11
CA TRP A 156 3.53 -8.53 -0.12
C TRP A 156 3.80 -8.76 -1.59
N LEU A 157 2.91 -9.49 -2.25
CA LEU A 157 3.08 -9.85 -3.65
C LEU A 157 3.04 -8.62 -4.56
N GLY A 158 2.03 -7.77 -4.43
CA GLY A 158 1.78 -6.67 -5.38
C GLY A 158 2.50 -5.36 -5.10
N ASN A 159 2.97 -5.13 -3.86
CA ASN A 159 3.54 -3.82 -3.51
C ASN A 159 4.98 -3.95 -3.01
N PHE A 160 5.25 -4.75 -1.98
CA PHE A 160 6.59 -4.76 -1.36
C PHE A 160 7.70 -5.26 -2.29
N ILE A 161 7.42 -6.29 -3.11
CA ILE A 161 8.38 -6.79 -4.10
C ILE A 161 8.70 -5.69 -5.12
N GLU A 162 7.66 -5.12 -5.73
CA GLU A 162 7.80 -4.10 -6.77
C GLU A 162 8.53 -2.83 -6.27
N ILE A 163 8.19 -2.38 -5.06
CA ILE A 163 8.83 -1.22 -4.44
C ILE A 163 10.32 -1.50 -4.18
N GLY A 164 10.64 -2.70 -3.68
CA GLY A 164 12.03 -3.11 -3.42
C GLY A 164 12.84 -3.18 -4.72
N VAL A 165 12.28 -3.79 -5.76
CA VAL A 165 12.93 -3.88 -7.08
C VAL A 165 13.12 -2.50 -7.70
N ASN A 166 12.13 -1.62 -7.64
CA ASN A 166 12.26 -0.26 -8.16
C ASN A 166 13.35 0.53 -7.43
N PHE A 167 13.36 0.53 -6.10
CA PHE A 167 14.36 1.29 -5.36
C PHE A 167 15.77 0.78 -5.60
N VAL A 168 15.98 -0.53 -5.44
CA VAL A 168 17.33 -1.11 -5.60
C VAL A 168 17.75 -1.07 -7.07
N GLY A 169 16.86 -1.48 -7.98
CA GLY A 169 17.15 -1.57 -9.41
C GLY A 169 17.42 -0.23 -10.05
N VAL A 170 16.57 0.79 -9.80
CA VAL A 170 16.78 2.12 -10.38
C VAL A 170 18.05 2.77 -9.85
N ILE A 171 18.29 2.73 -8.54
CA ILE A 171 19.51 3.32 -7.95
C ILE A 171 20.75 2.61 -8.48
N PHE A 172 20.71 1.28 -8.60
CA PHE A 172 21.81 0.50 -9.15
C PHE A 172 22.08 0.86 -10.62
N ILE A 173 21.05 0.92 -11.46
CA ILE A 173 21.21 1.24 -12.90
C ILE A 173 21.71 2.68 -13.07
N LEU A 174 21.12 3.66 -12.40
CA LEU A 174 21.57 5.05 -12.47
C LEU A 174 23.00 5.20 -11.93
N GLY A 175 23.33 4.57 -10.79
CA GLY A 175 24.66 4.60 -10.21
C GLY A 175 25.74 3.90 -11.04
N LYS A 176 25.35 2.97 -11.92
CA LYS A 176 26.25 2.36 -12.91
C LYS A 176 26.56 3.29 -14.07
N ILE A 177 25.63 4.16 -14.45
CA ILE A 177 25.83 5.16 -15.50
C ILE A 177 26.60 6.36 -14.93
N ASP A 178 26.13 6.93 -13.83
CA ASP A 178 26.81 8.00 -13.11
C ASP A 178 26.58 7.87 -11.59
N LEU A 179 27.69 7.72 -10.86
CA LEU A 179 27.67 7.55 -9.41
C LEU A 179 27.08 8.78 -8.69
N SER A 180 27.28 9.98 -9.24
CA SER A 180 26.77 11.23 -8.66
C SER A 180 25.24 11.25 -8.73
N VAL A 181 24.66 10.91 -9.89
CA VAL A 181 23.19 10.82 -10.05
C VAL A 181 22.61 9.75 -9.13
N GLY A 182 23.26 8.58 -9.04
CA GLY A 182 22.85 7.52 -8.09
C GLY A 182 22.86 7.98 -6.63
N LEU A 183 23.91 8.70 -6.21
CA LEU A 183 24.01 9.23 -4.84
C LEU A 183 22.96 10.31 -4.57
N ILE A 184 22.72 11.22 -5.52
CA ILE A 184 21.66 12.23 -5.40
C ILE A 184 20.29 11.57 -5.23
N MET A 185 20.02 10.46 -5.93
CA MET A 185 18.78 9.69 -5.75
C MET A 185 18.65 9.08 -4.36
N VAL A 186 19.74 8.57 -3.78
CA VAL A 186 19.74 8.08 -2.39
C VAL A 186 19.46 9.22 -1.40
N VAL A 187 20.07 10.38 -1.60
CA VAL A 187 19.83 11.58 -0.79
C VAL A 187 18.38 12.04 -0.91
N PHE A 188 17.83 12.06 -2.13
CA PHE A 188 16.41 12.35 -2.37
C PHE A 188 15.50 11.41 -1.57
N LEU A 189 15.74 10.10 -1.64
CA LEU A 189 14.95 9.12 -0.88
C LEU A 189 15.05 9.37 0.63
N ALA A 190 16.24 9.62 1.16
CA ALA A 190 16.43 9.90 2.59
C ALA A 190 15.65 11.14 3.04
N ILE A 191 15.72 12.23 2.27
CA ILE A 191 14.99 13.47 2.55
C ILE A 191 13.48 13.25 2.42
N TYR A 192 13.03 12.56 1.37
CA TYR A 192 11.63 12.24 1.15
C TYR A 192 11.07 11.43 2.32
N PHE A 193 11.74 10.34 2.73
CA PHE A 193 11.28 9.50 3.84
C PHE A 193 11.26 10.26 5.17
N SER A 194 12.25 11.12 5.41
CA SER A 194 12.29 11.98 6.60
C SER A 194 11.11 12.94 6.64
N ALA A 195 10.81 13.62 5.53
CA ALA A 195 9.66 14.51 5.40
C ALA A 195 8.33 13.75 5.55
N ALA A 196 8.22 12.59 4.89
CA ALA A 196 7.03 11.75 4.95
C ALA A 196 6.75 11.25 6.37
N HIS A 197 7.81 10.88 7.12
CA HIS A 197 7.70 10.44 8.50
C HIS A 197 7.26 11.58 9.44
N ALA A 198 7.85 12.77 9.31
CA ALA A 198 7.49 13.94 10.12
C ALA A 198 6.00 14.32 9.98
N LEU A 199 5.46 14.24 8.76
CA LEU A 199 4.07 14.56 8.44
C LEU A 199 3.07 13.46 8.84
N LEU A 200 3.53 12.22 8.99
CA LEU A 200 2.67 11.05 9.25
C LEU A 200 1.90 11.18 10.57
N SER A 201 2.54 11.73 11.61
CA SER A 201 1.96 11.82 12.96
C SER A 201 0.64 12.61 12.99
N LYS A 202 0.57 13.73 12.27
CA LYS A 202 -0.61 14.61 12.20
C LYS A 202 -1.74 13.95 11.41
N ALA A 203 -1.41 13.35 10.27
CA ALA A 203 -2.37 12.60 9.46
C ALA A 203 -2.98 11.43 10.23
N LYS A 204 -2.15 10.68 10.98
CA LYS A 204 -2.61 9.56 11.82
C LYS A 204 -3.54 10.02 12.94
N LYS A 205 -3.22 11.12 13.64
CA LYS A 205 -4.09 11.71 14.68
C LYS A 205 -5.45 12.13 14.10
N ALA A 206 -5.44 12.77 12.94
CA ALA A 206 -6.68 13.20 12.28
C ALA A 206 -7.51 12.01 11.79
N SER A 207 -6.88 10.95 11.28
CA SER A 207 -7.58 9.70 10.92
C SER A 207 -8.27 9.07 12.13
N ARG A 208 -7.53 8.91 13.24
CA ARG A 208 -8.08 8.31 14.47
C ARG A 208 -9.28 9.09 15.01
N ALA A 209 -9.28 10.42 14.91
CA ALA A 209 -10.42 11.23 15.32
C ALA A 209 -11.67 10.95 14.48
N VAL A 210 -11.51 10.69 13.18
CA VAL A 210 -12.62 10.28 12.31
C VAL A 210 -13.08 8.87 12.66
N ASP A 211 -12.17 7.92 12.83
CA ASP A 211 -12.49 6.53 13.14
C ASP A 211 -13.33 6.43 14.43
N LEU A 212 -12.97 7.20 15.48
CA LEU A 212 -13.73 7.26 16.74
C LEU A 212 -15.13 7.86 16.55
N GLY A 213 -15.26 8.94 15.78
CA GLY A 213 -16.57 9.54 15.51
C GLY A 213 -17.47 8.66 14.63
N GLU A 214 -16.89 7.92 13.69
CA GLU A 214 -17.61 6.90 12.91
C GLU A 214 -18.12 5.77 13.82
N GLU A 215 -17.31 5.31 14.77
CA GLU A 215 -17.71 4.27 15.73
C GLU A 215 -18.88 4.74 16.61
N GLU A 216 -18.84 5.98 17.12
CA GLU A 216 -19.93 6.55 17.93
C GLU A 216 -21.26 6.59 17.17
N VAL A 217 -21.24 7.07 15.91
CA VAL A 217 -22.45 7.16 15.09
C VAL A 217 -22.96 5.77 14.72
N MET A 218 -22.08 4.88 14.28
CA MET A 218 -22.43 3.50 13.95
C MET A 218 -22.99 2.77 15.16
N GLY A 219 -22.42 3.00 16.35
CA GLY A 219 -22.89 2.44 17.61
C GLY A 219 -24.32 2.86 17.94
N LEU A 220 -24.62 4.16 17.89
CA LEU A 220 -25.97 4.68 18.12
C LEU A 220 -26.97 4.15 17.07
N THR A 221 -26.58 4.18 15.80
CA THR A 221 -27.40 3.68 14.70
C THR A 221 -27.72 2.19 14.86
N PHE A 222 -26.72 1.39 15.22
CA PHE A 222 -26.90 -0.04 15.49
C PHE A 222 -27.85 -0.28 16.66
N GLN A 223 -27.74 0.48 17.76
CA GLN A 223 -28.65 0.38 18.90
C GLN A 223 -30.09 0.75 18.52
N ALA A 224 -30.25 1.82 17.73
CA ALA A 224 -31.54 2.29 17.23
C ALA A 224 -32.25 1.23 16.37
N VAL A 225 -31.50 0.62 15.45
CA VAL A 225 -32.03 -0.40 14.53
C VAL A 225 -32.35 -1.69 15.28
N ASN A 226 -31.48 -2.16 16.19
CA ASN A 226 -31.77 -3.35 16.99
C ASN A 226 -32.99 -3.16 17.91
N ASN A 227 -33.23 -1.93 18.37
CA ASN A 227 -34.36 -1.59 19.24
C ASN A 227 -35.46 -0.82 18.48
N ILE A 228 -35.63 -1.10 17.18
CA ILE A 228 -36.55 -0.35 16.32
C ILE A 228 -38.00 -0.34 16.85
N ARG A 229 -38.42 -1.42 17.52
CA ARG A 229 -39.74 -1.50 18.15
C ARG A 229 -39.91 -0.40 19.21
N THR A 230 -38.92 -0.21 20.07
CA THR A 230 -38.91 0.83 21.11
C THR A 230 -38.93 2.21 20.48
N VAL A 231 -38.11 2.44 19.45
CA VAL A 231 -38.07 3.71 18.71
C VAL A 231 -39.44 4.06 18.11
N LYS A 232 -40.15 3.07 17.56
CA LYS A 232 -41.50 3.24 16.99
C LYS A 232 -42.57 3.47 18.05
N VAL A 233 -42.58 2.69 19.13
CA VAL A 233 -43.59 2.79 20.21
C VAL A 233 -43.48 4.13 20.94
N LEU A 234 -42.27 4.63 21.14
CA LEU A 234 -42.03 5.90 21.84
C LEU A 234 -41.99 7.11 20.88
N SER A 235 -42.27 6.92 19.58
CA SER A 235 -42.21 7.98 18.56
C SER A 235 -40.89 8.77 18.55
N MET A 236 -39.77 8.10 18.84
CA MET A 236 -38.45 8.75 19.00
C MET A 236 -37.72 9.02 17.68
N ALA A 237 -38.28 8.60 16.54
CA ALA A 237 -37.59 8.59 15.25
C ALA A 237 -37.05 9.97 14.84
N GLU A 238 -37.88 11.02 14.96
CA GLU A 238 -37.49 12.38 14.57
C GLU A 238 -36.40 12.93 15.49
N ARG A 239 -36.56 12.80 16.81
CA ARG A 239 -35.54 13.21 17.79
C ARG A 239 -34.21 12.51 17.57
N LEU A 240 -34.25 11.20 17.33
CA LEU A 240 -33.04 10.41 17.09
C LEU A 240 -32.37 10.79 15.77
N SER A 241 -33.15 11.13 14.74
CA SER A 241 -32.61 11.61 13.47
C SER A 241 -31.88 12.96 13.62
N LEU A 242 -32.37 13.86 14.47
CA LEU A 242 -31.71 15.13 14.80
C LEU A 242 -30.39 14.89 15.54
N ILE A 243 -30.38 14.00 16.55
CA ILE A 243 -29.15 13.64 17.28
C ILE A 243 -28.12 13.04 16.32
N ILE A 244 -28.53 12.08 15.47
CA ILE A 244 -27.63 11.47 14.49
C ILE A 244 -27.10 12.53 13.52
N LYS A 245 -27.94 13.47 13.08
CA LYS A 245 -27.52 14.57 12.21
C LYS A 245 -26.46 15.45 12.86
N GLU A 246 -26.65 15.86 14.11
CA GLU A 246 -25.66 16.64 14.87
C GLU A 246 -24.33 15.90 15.01
N MET A 247 -24.37 14.58 15.31
CA MET A 247 -23.18 13.74 15.36
C MET A 247 -22.49 13.61 14.00
N MET A 248 -23.26 13.53 12.91
CA MET A 248 -22.73 13.51 11.54
C MET A 248 -22.06 14.84 11.17
N ASP A 249 -22.62 15.98 11.60
CA ASP A 249 -22.05 17.30 11.35
C ASP A 249 -20.71 17.49 12.11
N ASP A 250 -20.61 17.01 13.36
CA ASP A 250 -19.35 16.96 14.11
C ASP A 250 -18.32 16.02 13.42
N LEU A 251 -18.77 14.83 13.01
CA LEU A 251 -17.94 13.90 12.26
C LEU A 251 -17.41 14.54 10.97
N PHE A 252 -18.24 15.28 10.26
CA PHE A 252 -17.83 15.98 9.05
C PHE A 252 -16.76 17.04 9.34
N GLY A 253 -16.83 17.72 10.49
CA GLY A 253 -15.75 18.58 11.00
C GLY A 253 -14.41 17.83 11.13
N LYS A 254 -14.43 16.65 11.74
CA LYS A 254 -13.25 15.77 11.88
C LYS A 254 -12.74 15.28 10.51
N ILE A 255 -13.64 14.91 9.59
CA ILE A 255 -13.32 14.50 8.22
C ILE A 255 -12.62 15.62 7.46
N ARG A 256 -13.12 16.86 7.53
CA ARG A 256 -12.45 18.03 6.90
C ARG A 256 -11.02 18.20 7.40
N ARG A 257 -10.78 18.03 8.70
CA ARG A 257 -9.43 18.09 9.28
C ARG A 257 -8.54 16.95 8.79
N ARG A 258 -9.07 15.72 8.65
CA ARG A 258 -8.36 14.59 8.03
C ARG A 258 -7.97 14.93 6.59
N ILE A 259 -8.92 15.39 5.78
CA ILE A 259 -8.68 15.77 4.38
C ILE A 259 -7.58 16.83 4.30
N PHE A 260 -7.65 17.88 5.12
CA PHE A 260 -6.64 18.93 5.17
C PHE A 260 -5.24 18.36 5.41
N TRP A 261 -5.03 17.55 6.46
CA TRP A 261 -3.71 17.00 6.76
C TRP A 261 -3.19 16.02 5.69
N TYR A 262 -4.07 15.20 5.11
CA TYR A 262 -3.69 14.30 4.02
C TYR A 262 -3.31 15.08 2.77
N HIS A 263 -4.10 16.09 2.40
CA HIS A 263 -3.81 16.93 1.24
C HIS A 263 -2.55 17.76 1.44
N THR A 264 -2.33 18.36 2.61
CA THR A 264 -1.09 19.08 2.92
C THR A 264 0.12 18.15 2.83
N ARG A 265 0.03 16.93 3.36
CA ARG A 265 1.10 15.93 3.24
C ARG A 265 1.40 15.59 1.78
N TRP A 266 0.37 15.31 0.99
CA TRP A 266 0.51 15.01 -0.42
C TRP A 266 1.16 16.19 -1.18
N LEU A 267 0.67 17.42 -0.97
CA LEU A 267 1.21 18.63 -1.58
C LEU A 267 2.70 18.84 -1.27
N VAL A 268 3.11 18.70 0.00
CA VAL A 268 4.51 18.90 0.41
C VAL A 268 5.41 17.84 -0.22
N LEU A 269 5.00 16.57 -0.21
CA LEU A 269 5.80 15.48 -0.77
C LEU A 269 5.89 15.53 -2.29
N ASP A 270 4.80 15.88 -2.97
CA ASP A 270 4.76 16.05 -4.42
C ASP A 270 5.57 17.27 -4.88
N SER A 271 5.48 18.39 -4.15
CA SER A 271 6.30 19.58 -4.40
C SER A 271 7.78 19.26 -4.21
N LEU A 272 8.15 18.53 -3.15
CA LEU A 272 9.52 18.08 -2.92
C LEU A 272 10.02 17.21 -4.08
N ALA A 273 9.24 16.22 -4.51
CA ALA A 273 9.58 15.38 -5.65
C ALA A 273 9.74 16.19 -6.94
N THR A 274 8.87 17.15 -7.19
CA THR A 274 8.92 18.02 -8.37
C THR A 274 10.16 18.92 -8.38
N VAL A 275 10.49 19.56 -7.25
CA VAL A 275 11.71 20.38 -7.13
C VAL A 275 12.96 19.54 -7.35
N PHE A 276 13.02 18.34 -6.76
CA PHE A 276 14.13 17.41 -6.99
C PHE A 276 14.23 16.95 -8.46
N ARG A 277 13.09 16.64 -9.09
CA ARG A 277 13.03 16.26 -10.51
C ARG A 277 13.61 17.36 -11.40
N ILE A 278 13.18 18.59 -11.20
CA ILE A 278 13.68 19.75 -11.97
C ILE A 278 15.17 19.96 -11.71
N GLY A 279 15.61 19.91 -10.45
CA GLY A 279 17.01 20.11 -10.09
C GLY A 279 17.95 19.10 -10.75
N ILE A 280 17.61 17.80 -10.68
CA ILE A 280 18.43 16.75 -11.32
C ILE A 280 18.31 16.82 -12.84
N MET A 281 17.14 17.15 -13.38
CA MET A 281 16.95 17.32 -14.82
C MET A 281 17.86 18.42 -15.38
N VAL A 282 17.95 19.57 -14.70
CA VAL A 282 18.89 20.65 -15.07
C VAL A 282 20.33 20.17 -14.97
N PHE A 283 20.70 19.44 -13.91
CA PHE A 283 22.05 18.87 -13.76
C PHE A 283 22.41 17.91 -14.90
N ILE A 284 21.49 17.03 -15.29
CA ILE A 284 21.68 16.10 -16.41
C ILE A 284 21.80 16.85 -17.73
N VAL A 285 20.95 17.84 -17.99
CA VAL A 285 21.01 18.66 -19.22
C VAL A 285 22.34 19.40 -19.32
N LEU A 286 22.84 19.99 -18.23
CA LEU A 286 24.18 20.60 -18.20
C LEU A 286 25.28 19.55 -18.45
N GLY A 287 25.10 18.32 -17.96
CA GLY A 287 25.99 17.20 -18.27
C GLY A 287 25.99 16.83 -19.75
N ILE A 288 24.83 16.81 -20.40
CA ILE A 288 24.68 16.56 -21.86
C ILE A 288 25.37 17.67 -22.66
N ILE A 289 25.16 18.94 -22.30
CA ILE A 289 25.79 20.08 -22.97
C ILE A 289 27.33 20.00 -22.88
N ASN A 290 27.85 19.52 -21.74
CA ASN A 290 29.28 19.29 -21.54
C ASN A 290 29.81 17.98 -22.16
N GLY A 291 28.97 17.23 -22.89
CA GLY A 291 29.32 15.97 -23.54
C GLY A 291 29.53 14.78 -22.59
N ARG A 292 29.06 14.87 -21.34
CA ARG A 292 29.19 13.78 -20.34
C ARG A 292 28.14 12.68 -20.49
N TYR A 293 26.97 13.01 -21.02
CA TYR A 293 25.84 12.09 -21.15
C TYR A 293 25.23 12.17 -22.53
N GLU A 294 24.66 11.05 -22.98
CA GLU A 294 23.82 11.00 -24.18
C GLU A 294 22.41 11.54 -23.90
N ILE A 295 21.70 11.96 -24.95
CA ILE A 295 20.34 12.51 -24.84
C ILE A 295 19.37 11.50 -24.22
N GLY A 296 19.53 10.19 -24.52
CA GLY A 296 18.71 9.13 -23.93
C GLY A 296 18.79 9.05 -22.41
N PHE A 297 19.89 9.48 -21.78
CA PHE A 297 20.03 9.45 -20.32
C PHE A 297 18.99 10.32 -19.60
N LEU A 298 18.61 11.46 -20.21
CA LEU A 298 17.56 12.32 -19.70
C LEU A 298 16.20 11.59 -19.66
N VAL A 299 15.90 10.84 -20.71
CA VAL A 299 14.67 10.05 -20.85
C VAL A 299 14.66 8.88 -19.86
N LEU A 300 15.80 8.19 -19.74
CA LEU A 300 16.00 7.11 -18.77
C LEU A 300 15.73 7.59 -17.35
N PHE A 301 16.40 8.68 -16.95
CA PHE A 301 16.24 9.29 -15.65
C PHE A 301 14.79 9.68 -15.40
N ASN A 302 14.13 10.30 -16.38
CA ASN A 302 12.74 10.73 -16.23
C ASN A 302 11.80 9.55 -15.96
N GLY A 303 11.91 8.47 -16.75
CA GLY A 303 11.09 7.26 -16.56
C GLY A 303 11.34 6.60 -15.20
N TYR A 304 12.60 6.46 -14.83
CA TYR A 304 13.00 5.89 -13.54
C TYR A 304 12.61 6.74 -12.33
N PHE A 305 12.73 8.07 -12.44
CA PHE A 305 12.29 8.99 -11.39
C PHE A 305 10.78 8.86 -11.17
N THR A 306 10.00 8.85 -12.25
CA THR A 306 8.55 8.61 -12.19
C THR A 306 8.22 7.28 -11.51
N ASN A 307 8.91 6.19 -11.87
CA ASN A 307 8.71 4.88 -11.26
C ASN A 307 9.04 4.87 -9.75
N ILE A 308 10.13 5.54 -9.34
CA ILE A 308 10.48 5.70 -7.92
C ILE A 308 9.38 6.46 -7.19
N VAL A 309 8.95 7.61 -7.70
CA VAL A 309 7.92 8.43 -7.06
C VAL A 309 6.62 7.64 -6.89
N HIS A 310 6.17 6.93 -7.93
CA HIS A 310 5.00 6.03 -7.83
C HIS A 310 5.19 4.92 -6.78
N SER A 311 6.38 4.33 -6.71
CA SER A 311 6.69 3.28 -5.72
C SER A 311 6.68 3.83 -4.30
N ILE A 312 7.16 5.05 -4.08
CA ILE A 312 7.10 5.71 -2.77
C ILE A 312 5.66 5.99 -2.35
N PHE A 313 4.83 6.51 -3.25
CA PHE A 313 3.41 6.73 -2.96
C PHE A 313 2.68 5.42 -2.59
N ARG A 314 2.91 4.36 -3.37
CA ARG A 314 2.37 3.03 -3.06
C ARG A 314 2.87 2.49 -1.73
N LEU A 315 4.14 2.70 -1.37
CA LEU A 315 4.68 2.29 -0.07
C LEU A 315 3.95 2.97 1.09
N SER A 316 3.70 4.28 0.95
CA SER A 316 2.96 5.06 1.94
C SER A 316 1.56 4.48 2.19
N GLU A 317 0.81 4.21 1.12
CA GLU A 317 -0.54 3.63 1.21
C GLU A 317 -0.49 2.20 1.79
N SER A 318 0.45 1.38 1.32
CA SER A 318 0.63 0.00 1.79
C SER A 318 0.93 -0.08 3.27
N THR A 319 1.69 0.87 3.81
CA THR A 319 2.02 0.92 5.23
C THR A 319 0.78 1.21 6.08
N GLN A 320 -0.11 2.08 5.60
CA GLN A 320 -1.39 2.36 6.27
C GLN A 320 -2.30 1.13 6.23
N ASP A 321 -2.43 0.51 5.06
CA ASP A 321 -3.21 -0.72 4.90
C ASP A 321 -2.67 -1.85 5.79
N LEU A 322 -1.35 -2.04 5.85
CA LEU A 322 -0.74 -3.07 6.70
C LEU A 322 -1.08 -2.83 8.17
N VAL A 323 -1.01 -1.58 8.64
CA VAL A 323 -1.37 -1.22 10.02
C VAL A 323 -2.84 -1.50 10.29
N ILE A 324 -3.75 -1.11 9.39
CA ILE A 324 -5.19 -1.35 9.55
C ILE A 324 -5.51 -2.84 9.57
N ASN A 325 -4.95 -3.60 8.63
CA ASN A 325 -5.21 -5.03 8.47
C ASN A 325 -4.56 -5.88 9.57
N LYS A 326 -3.42 -5.44 10.11
CA LYS A 326 -2.81 -6.02 11.31
C LYS A 326 -3.79 -6.07 12.48
N TYR A 327 -4.59 -5.03 12.70
CA TYR A 327 -5.62 -5.03 13.75
C TYR A 327 -6.83 -5.91 13.42
N GLY A 328 -6.99 -6.32 12.17
CA GLY A 328 -7.99 -7.33 11.82
C GLY A 328 -7.55 -8.72 12.26
N VAL A 329 -6.24 -9.01 12.15
CA VAL A 329 -5.65 -10.32 12.44
C VAL A 329 -5.42 -10.56 13.93
N ALA A 330 -5.14 -9.50 14.70
CA ALA A 330 -4.96 -9.55 16.16
C ALA A 330 -6.26 -9.84 16.92
#